data_AF-A0A316RGC1-F1
#
_entry.id   AF-A0A316RGC1-F1
#
_cell.length_a   1.000
_cell.length_b   1.000
_cell.length_c   1.000
_cell.angle_alpha   90.00
_cell.angle_beta   90.00
_cell.angle_gamma   90.00
#
_symmetry.space_group_name_H-M   'P 1'
#
loop_
_entity.id
_entity.type
_entity.pdbx_description
1 polymer ?
#
loop_
_entity_poly.entity_id
_entity_poly.type
_entity_poly.pdbx_seq_one_letter_code
_entity_poly.pdbx_strand_id
1 'polypeptide(L)'
;MLKNSIIATVVALVLSACSAETQQKTYSLDGSVDALRDGKAYLYVLLPEYQKLMLLDSADVRHGGFRFSGTVDEPMEAFVRLKGDTAAYCFVLTNNWLTMTIEDGTYSVQGSPSNRALSQLLADRYAFEKRRESLQAAYKKQSADSTLTKVVEDSLMTAYHQAGVDYRRLLLERLTKKVPGYPLMGRVALRMFGGEMLQCEIDSVSLLLKNPR
;
A
#
# COMPACT_ATOMS: atom_id res chain seq x y z
N MET A 1 -61.30 26.58 -14.61
CA MET A 1 -60.71 25.56 -15.52
C MET A 1 -59.42 26.16 -16.06
N LEU A 2 -58.20 25.64 -15.94
CA LEU A 2 -57.60 24.49 -15.26
C LEU A 2 -56.18 24.98 -14.89
N LYS A 3 -55.78 24.90 -13.61
CA LYS A 3 -54.39 25.12 -13.18
C LYS A 3 -53.67 23.79 -13.34
N ASN A 4 -52.85 23.63 -14.38
CA ASN A 4 -52.05 22.42 -14.56
C ASN A 4 -50.58 22.68 -14.24
N SER A 5 -50.20 22.07 -13.13
CA SER A 5 -48.87 21.88 -12.56
C SER A 5 -47.99 21.08 -13.51
N ILE A 6 -46.74 21.52 -13.73
CA ILE A 6 -45.66 20.69 -14.27
C ILE A 6 -44.55 20.72 -13.23
N ILE A 7 -44.54 19.70 -12.37
CA ILE A 7 -43.42 19.40 -11.48
C ILE A 7 -42.40 18.66 -12.34
N ALA A 8 -41.32 19.35 -12.72
CA ALA A 8 -40.18 18.73 -13.39
C ALA A 8 -39.36 17.96 -12.34
N THR A 9 -39.49 16.64 -12.32
CA THR A 9 -38.66 15.75 -11.51
C THR A 9 -37.24 15.73 -12.08
N VAL A 10 -36.32 16.44 -11.44
CA VAL A 10 -34.88 16.32 -11.72
C VAL A 10 -34.42 14.95 -11.19
N VAL A 11 -34.31 13.98 -12.09
CA VAL A 11 -33.58 12.73 -11.82
C VAL A 11 -32.11 13.09 -11.80
N ALA A 12 -31.55 13.26 -10.61
CA ALA A 12 -30.12 13.32 -10.43
C ALA A 12 -29.53 11.95 -10.78
N LEU A 13 -29.05 11.80 -12.02
CA LEU A 13 -28.10 10.76 -12.39
C LEU A 13 -26.85 10.99 -11.54
N VAL A 14 -26.79 10.33 -10.38
CA VAL A 14 -25.53 10.12 -9.68
C VAL A 14 -24.73 9.18 -10.57
N LEU A 15 -23.92 9.76 -11.46
CA LEU A 15 -22.80 9.04 -12.05
C LEU A 15 -21.95 8.60 -10.87
N SER A 16 -22.09 7.33 -10.47
CA SER A 16 -21.08 6.65 -9.69
C SER A 16 -19.80 6.85 -10.48
N ALA A 17 -18.93 7.74 -10.00
CA ALA A 17 -17.59 7.85 -10.50
C ALA A 17 -16.95 6.48 -10.24
N CYS A 18 -17.04 5.59 -11.24
CA CYS A 18 -16.14 4.48 -11.39
C CYS A 18 -14.77 5.09 -11.14
N SER A 19 -14.06 4.62 -10.11
CA SER A 19 -12.68 5.01 -9.84
C SER A 19 -11.77 4.43 -10.92
N ALA A 20 -12.06 4.75 -12.18
CA ALA A 20 -11.21 4.49 -13.32
C ALA A 20 -9.98 5.36 -13.11
N GLU A 21 -8.84 4.68 -12.95
CA GLU A 21 -7.56 5.34 -12.99
C GLU A 21 -7.48 6.14 -14.30
N THR A 22 -7.04 7.39 -14.25
CA THR A 22 -6.85 8.18 -15.46
C THR A 22 -5.71 7.56 -16.26
N GLN A 23 -6.03 6.63 -17.15
CA GLN A 23 -5.02 5.84 -17.87
C GLN A 23 -4.46 6.67 -19.03
N GLN A 24 -3.16 6.94 -18.96
CA GLN A 24 -2.36 7.28 -20.13
C GLN A 24 -2.24 6.05 -21.04
N LYS A 25 -1.66 6.20 -22.24
CA LYS A 25 -1.39 5.05 -23.13
C LYS A 25 -0.17 4.22 -22.70
N THR A 26 0.68 4.80 -21.87
CA THR A 26 1.97 4.26 -21.45
C THR A 26 2.16 4.52 -19.97
N TYR A 27 3.02 3.75 -19.31
CA TYR A 27 3.53 4.06 -18.00
C TYR A 27 4.92 4.69 -18.09
N SER A 28 5.24 5.53 -17.10
CA SER A 28 6.60 5.94 -16.76
C SER A 28 6.75 5.78 -15.25
N LEU A 29 7.74 5.03 -14.78
CA LEU A 29 8.03 4.88 -13.37
C LEU A 29 9.38 5.53 -13.07
N ASP A 30 9.34 6.63 -12.32
CA ASP A 30 10.53 7.32 -11.81
C ASP A 30 10.83 6.81 -10.41
N GLY A 31 11.99 6.20 -10.23
CA GLY A 31 12.46 5.65 -8.97
C GLY A 31 13.56 6.48 -8.34
N SER A 32 13.45 6.70 -7.03
CA SER A 32 14.47 7.34 -6.20
C SER A 32 14.84 6.45 -5.01
N VAL A 33 16.13 6.31 -4.77
CA VAL A 33 16.75 5.64 -3.62
C VAL A 33 17.80 6.58 -2.99
N ASP A 34 18.54 6.13 -1.98
CA ASP A 34 19.72 6.85 -1.47
C ASP A 34 20.64 7.27 -2.63
N ALA A 35 21.05 8.54 -2.66
CA ALA A 35 21.86 9.14 -3.71
C ALA A 35 23.25 8.48 -3.89
N LEU A 36 23.75 7.81 -2.86
CA LEU A 36 25.01 7.06 -2.91
C LEU A 36 24.86 5.67 -3.53
N ARG A 37 23.64 5.24 -3.80
CA ARG A 37 23.34 3.92 -4.33
C ARG A 37 23.38 3.93 -5.86
N ASP A 38 24.35 3.20 -6.40
CA ASP A 38 24.46 2.92 -7.83
C ASP A 38 24.30 1.41 -8.11
N GLY A 39 23.95 1.06 -9.36
CA GLY A 39 23.84 -0.34 -9.78
C GLY A 39 22.74 -0.58 -10.82
N LYS A 40 21.90 -1.59 -10.57
CA LYS A 40 20.79 -1.97 -11.46
C LYS A 40 19.48 -2.04 -10.68
N ALA A 41 18.40 -1.59 -11.31
CA ALA A 41 17.03 -1.85 -10.90
C ALA A 41 16.39 -2.82 -11.89
N TYR A 42 15.54 -3.70 -11.40
CA TYR A 42 14.82 -4.69 -12.19
C TYR A 42 13.32 -4.57 -11.93
N LEU A 43 12.53 -4.45 -12.98
CA LEU A 43 11.08 -4.42 -12.93
C LEU A 43 10.53 -5.81 -13.24
N TYR A 44 9.76 -6.37 -12.32
CA TYR A 44 9.06 -7.64 -12.49
C TYR A 44 7.54 -7.43 -12.45
N VAL A 45 6.82 -8.31 -13.12
CA VAL A 45 5.36 -8.44 -12.98
C VAL A 45 5.01 -9.85 -12.51
N LEU A 46 3.96 -9.97 -11.69
CA LEU A 46 3.37 -11.26 -11.36
C LEU A 46 2.38 -11.66 -12.45
N LEU A 47 2.53 -12.88 -12.97
CA LEU A 47 1.55 -13.56 -13.80
C LEU A 47 0.72 -14.50 -12.89
N PRO A 48 -0.50 -14.10 -12.48
CA PRO A 48 -1.26 -14.84 -11.48
C PRO A 48 -1.60 -16.27 -11.91
N GLU A 49 -1.85 -16.49 -13.20
CA GLU A 49 -2.26 -17.77 -13.79
C GLU A 49 -1.18 -18.84 -13.62
N TYR A 50 0.09 -18.41 -13.61
CA TYR A 50 1.26 -19.27 -13.50
C TYR A 50 1.97 -19.16 -12.16
N GLN A 51 1.48 -18.29 -11.27
CA GLN A 51 2.14 -17.91 -10.01
C GLN A 51 3.63 -17.56 -10.23
N LYS A 52 3.94 -16.90 -11.35
CA LYS A 52 5.31 -16.69 -11.82
C LYS A 52 5.65 -15.21 -11.90
N LEU A 53 6.85 -14.85 -11.43
CA LEU A 53 7.44 -13.54 -11.69
C LEU A 53 8.12 -13.54 -13.07
N MET A 54 7.77 -12.54 -13.89
CA MET A 54 8.41 -12.29 -15.17
C MET A 54 9.22 -11.00 -15.08
N LEU A 55 10.49 -11.04 -15.50
CA LEU A 55 11.29 -9.83 -15.67
C LEU A 55 10.72 -9.05 -16.86
N LEU A 56 10.28 -7.83 -16.61
CA LEU A 56 9.73 -6.94 -17.63
C LEU A 56 10.78 -5.99 -18.19
N ASP A 57 11.62 -5.40 -17.33
CA ASP A 57 12.64 -4.44 -17.73
C ASP A 57 13.79 -4.36 -16.71
N SER A 58 14.90 -3.72 -17.08
CA SER A 58 16.01 -3.37 -16.19
C SER A 58 16.59 -2.00 -16.54
N ALA A 59 16.95 -1.22 -15.52
CA ALA A 59 17.52 0.11 -15.66
C ALA A 59 18.81 0.25 -14.85
N ASP A 60 19.70 1.14 -15.28
CA ASP A 60 20.80 1.58 -14.42
C ASP A 60 20.23 2.45 -13.29
N VAL A 61 20.77 2.27 -12.09
CA VAL A 61 20.62 3.23 -11.00
C VAL A 61 21.85 4.13 -11.03
N ARG A 62 21.64 5.44 -11.22
CA ARG A 62 22.70 6.44 -11.26
C ARG A 62 22.33 7.60 -10.36
N HIS A 63 23.21 7.96 -9.42
CA HIS A 63 22.96 9.03 -8.46
C HIS A 63 21.62 8.83 -7.71
N GLY A 64 21.33 7.57 -7.34
CA GLY A 64 20.10 7.17 -6.69
C GLY A 64 18.82 7.21 -7.54
N GLY A 65 18.91 7.52 -8.84
CA GLY A 65 17.76 7.57 -9.75
C GLY A 65 17.70 6.39 -10.72
N PHE A 66 16.50 5.88 -11.01
CA PHE A 66 16.23 4.96 -12.12
C PHE A 66 14.88 5.27 -12.79
N ARG A 67 14.71 4.82 -14.04
CA ARG A 67 13.45 4.99 -14.78
C ARG A 67 13.10 3.74 -15.57
N PHE A 68 11.82 3.38 -15.54
CA PHE A 68 11.20 2.40 -16.43
C PHE A 68 10.10 3.06 -17.27
N SER A 69 9.87 2.56 -18.48
CA SER A 69 8.79 3.06 -19.33
C SER A 69 8.28 1.97 -20.26
N GLY A 70 6.99 1.97 -20.56
CA GLY A 70 6.38 0.96 -21.42
C GLY A 70 4.86 1.06 -21.45
N THR A 71 4.20 -0.05 -21.76
CA THR A 71 2.74 -0.16 -21.74
C THR A 71 2.35 -1.47 -21.07
N VAL A 72 1.22 -1.44 -20.35
CA VAL A 72 0.51 -2.64 -19.91
C VAL A 72 -0.93 -2.60 -20.45
N ASP A 73 -1.48 -3.75 -20.80
CA ASP A 73 -2.87 -3.84 -21.31
C ASP A 73 -3.89 -3.66 -20.18
N GLU A 74 -3.53 -4.07 -18.97
CA GLU A 74 -4.33 -3.93 -17.76
C GLU A 74 -3.43 -3.64 -16.55
N PRO A 75 -3.98 -3.10 -15.44
CA PRO A 75 -3.24 -2.97 -14.19
C PRO A 75 -2.64 -4.31 -13.75
N MET A 76 -1.33 -4.33 -13.47
CA MET A 76 -0.62 -5.54 -13.05
C MET A 76 -0.03 -5.35 -11.66
N GLU A 77 0.11 -6.44 -10.92
CA GLU A 77 0.98 -6.42 -9.77
C GLU A 77 2.45 -6.49 -10.22
N ALA A 78 3.25 -5.57 -9.71
CA ALA A 78 4.64 -5.42 -10.12
C ALA A 78 5.56 -5.23 -8.91
N PHE A 79 6.85 -5.49 -9.15
CA PHE A 79 7.90 -5.37 -8.15
C PHE A 79 9.11 -4.67 -8.74
N VAL A 80 9.65 -3.70 -8.02
CA VAL A 80 11.02 -3.24 -8.28
C VAL A 80 11.95 -3.98 -7.34
N ARG A 81 13.07 -4.50 -7.87
CA ARG A 81 14.16 -5.04 -7.07
C ARG A 81 15.46 -4.35 -7.45
N LEU A 82 16.18 -3.85 -6.46
CA LEU A 82 17.51 -3.29 -6.66
C LEU A 82 18.55 -4.40 -6.58
N LYS A 83 19.60 -4.31 -7.39
CA LYS A 83 20.74 -5.23 -7.32
C LYS A 83 21.34 -5.20 -5.91
N GLY A 84 21.56 -6.39 -5.36
CA GLY A 84 22.09 -6.56 -4.00
C GLY A 84 21.01 -6.63 -2.92
N ASP A 85 19.77 -6.22 -3.21
CA ASP A 85 18.69 -6.32 -2.22
C ASP A 85 18.05 -7.71 -2.17
N THR A 86 17.68 -8.07 -0.94
CA THR A 86 16.77 -9.17 -0.65
C THR A 86 15.31 -8.74 -0.75
N ALA A 87 15.03 -7.45 -0.52
CA ALA A 87 13.70 -6.87 -0.61
C ALA A 87 13.25 -6.65 -2.07
N ALA A 88 11.93 -6.71 -2.27
CA ALA A 88 11.27 -6.32 -3.51
C ALA A 88 10.12 -5.36 -3.18
N TYR A 89 10.06 -4.24 -3.89
CA TYR A 89 9.12 -3.15 -3.65
C TYR A 89 7.88 -3.36 -4.50
N CYS A 90 6.81 -3.90 -3.89
CA CYS A 90 5.56 -4.25 -4.54
C CYS A 90 4.68 -3.03 -4.82
N PHE A 91 4.05 -2.96 -5.99
CA PHE A 91 3.14 -1.89 -6.37
C PHE A 91 2.17 -2.36 -7.47
N VAL A 92 1.20 -1.51 -7.81
CA VAL A 92 0.28 -1.73 -8.92
C VAL A 92 0.79 -0.95 -10.12
N LEU A 93 1.28 -1.65 -11.15
CA LEU A 93 1.74 -1.05 -12.40
C LEU A 93 0.54 -0.70 -13.28
N THR A 94 0.43 0.57 -13.64
CA THR A 94 -0.69 1.14 -14.41
C THR A 94 -0.11 2.09 -15.45
N ASN A 95 -0.79 2.29 -16.57
CA ASN A 95 -0.37 3.28 -17.57
C ASN A 95 -0.57 4.71 -17.04
N ASN A 96 0.36 5.14 -16.18
CA ASN A 96 0.41 6.43 -15.52
C ASN A 96 1.87 6.87 -15.39
N TRP A 97 2.05 8.16 -15.09
CA TRP A 97 3.28 8.60 -14.45
C TRP A 97 3.25 8.14 -12.99
N LEU A 98 4.19 7.30 -12.61
CA LEU A 98 4.39 6.77 -11.28
C LEU A 98 5.71 7.28 -10.71
N THR A 99 5.73 7.50 -9.40
CA THR A 99 6.96 7.89 -8.69
C THR A 99 7.13 6.96 -7.50
N MET A 100 8.23 6.22 -7.47
CA MET A 100 8.61 5.35 -6.37
C MET A 100 9.74 6.01 -5.57
N THR A 101 9.54 6.18 -4.28
CA THR A 101 10.57 6.62 -3.34
C THR A 101 10.86 5.49 -2.38
N ILE A 102 12.11 5.05 -2.32
CA ILE A 102 12.59 3.99 -1.43
C ILE A 102 13.50 4.65 -0.40
N GLU A 103 13.16 4.47 0.87
CA GLU A 103 13.86 5.05 2.02
C GLU A 103 14.22 3.93 3.00
N ASP A 104 14.97 4.26 4.05
CA ASP A 104 15.33 3.29 5.07
C ASP A 104 14.09 2.74 5.78
N GLY A 105 13.84 1.44 5.58
CA GLY A 105 12.77 0.69 6.23
C GLY A 105 11.37 0.86 5.61
N THR A 106 11.19 1.68 4.57
CA THR A 106 9.88 1.84 3.91
C THR A 106 10.01 2.32 2.46
N TYR A 107 8.89 2.35 1.74
CA TYR A 107 8.81 2.93 0.40
C TYR A 107 7.40 3.44 0.13
N SER A 108 7.27 4.30 -0.87
CA SER A 108 5.99 4.75 -1.39
C SER A 108 5.97 4.78 -2.91
N VAL A 109 4.79 4.61 -3.48
CA VAL A 109 4.52 4.79 -4.90
C VAL A 109 3.34 5.74 -5.07
N GLN A 110 3.57 6.82 -5.80
CA GLN A 110 2.59 7.83 -6.14
C GLN A 110 2.20 7.73 -7.62
N GLY A 111 1.22 8.52 -8.04
CA GLY A 111 0.82 8.61 -9.46
C GLY A 111 -0.43 7.82 -9.86
N SER A 112 -0.90 6.88 -9.02
CA SER A 112 -2.21 6.25 -9.18
C SER A 112 -2.97 6.14 -7.86
N PRO A 113 -4.32 6.13 -7.87
CA PRO A 113 -5.11 5.92 -6.65
C PRO A 113 -4.80 4.60 -5.94
N SER A 114 -4.57 3.51 -6.69
CA SER A 114 -4.17 2.20 -6.16
C SER A 114 -2.85 2.29 -5.39
N ASN A 115 -1.83 2.91 -6.00
CA ASN A 115 -0.52 3.05 -5.37
C ASN A 115 -0.55 4.01 -4.17
N ARG A 116 -1.36 5.08 -4.22
CA ARG A 116 -1.59 5.95 -3.05
C ARG A 116 -2.20 5.20 -1.89
N ALA A 117 -3.19 4.35 -2.15
CA ALA A 117 -3.81 3.52 -1.12
C ALA A 117 -2.81 2.53 -0.52
N LEU A 118 -2.06 1.81 -1.36
CA LEU A 118 -1.04 0.87 -0.89
C LEU A 118 0.07 1.56 -0.09
N SER A 119 0.55 2.71 -0.57
CA SER A 119 1.57 3.51 0.12
C SER A 119 1.11 4.00 1.48
N GLN A 120 -0.18 4.32 1.63
CA GLN A 120 -0.74 4.67 2.93
C GLN A 120 -0.70 3.49 3.91
N LEU A 121 -0.97 2.27 3.45
CA LEU A 121 -0.89 1.07 4.30
C LEU A 121 0.56 0.79 4.74
N LEU A 122 1.51 0.96 3.83
CA LEU A 122 2.95 0.84 4.12
C LEU A 122 3.40 1.88 5.16
N ALA A 123 2.98 3.13 4.99
CA ALA A 123 3.28 4.20 5.94
C ALA A 123 2.67 3.94 7.33
N ASP A 124 1.43 3.45 7.38
CA ASP A 124 0.78 3.10 8.65
C ASP A 124 1.51 1.95 9.35
N ARG A 125 1.96 0.91 8.60
CA ARG A 125 2.75 -0.19 9.15
C ARG A 125 4.08 0.31 9.70
N TYR A 126 4.79 1.14 8.94
CA TYR A 126 6.05 1.72 9.38
C TYR A 126 5.88 2.55 10.66
N ALA A 127 4.84 3.37 10.74
CA ALA A 127 4.54 4.15 11.95
C ALA A 127 4.22 3.25 13.16
N PHE A 128 3.47 2.17 12.95
CA PHE A 128 3.17 1.18 13.97
C PHE A 128 4.43 0.45 14.47
N GLU A 129 5.29 -0.01 13.57
CA GLU A 129 6.56 -0.66 13.89
C GLU A 129 7.47 0.28 14.69
N LYS A 130 7.64 1.53 14.23
CA LYS A 130 8.41 2.56 14.96
C LYS A 130 7.84 2.82 16.34
N ARG A 131 6.52 2.83 16.51
CA ARG A 131 5.90 2.97 17.82
C ARG A 131 6.26 1.79 18.73
N ARG A 132 6.19 0.55 18.24
CA ARG A 132 6.56 -0.65 19.01
C ARG A 132 8.04 -0.70 19.37
N GLU A 133 8.90 -0.33 18.43
CA GLU A 133 10.35 -0.18 18.67
C GLU A 133 10.61 0.83 19.79
N SER A 134 9.95 1.99 19.77
CA SER A 134 10.10 3.02 20.81
C SER A 134 9.69 2.53 22.20
N LEU A 135 8.58 1.77 22.29
CA LEU A 135 8.10 1.19 23.54
C LEU A 135 9.04 0.11 24.07
N GLN A 136 9.54 -0.74 23.17
CA GLN A 136 10.52 -1.77 23.54
C GLN A 136 11.87 -1.17 23.96
N ALA A 137 12.31 -0.10 23.30
CA ALA A 137 13.52 0.63 23.69
C ALA A 137 13.37 1.28 25.07
N ALA A 138 12.20 1.86 25.37
CA ALA A 138 11.90 2.40 26.69
C ALA A 138 11.93 1.31 27.78
N TYR A 139 11.32 0.15 27.52
CA TYR A 139 11.39 -1.00 28.41
C TYR A 139 12.83 -1.45 28.68
N LYS A 140 13.61 -1.68 27.62
CA LYS A 140 15.02 -2.11 27.72
C LYS A 140 15.86 -1.12 28.51
N LYS A 141 15.68 0.18 28.26
CA LYS A 141 16.42 1.24 28.97
C LYS A 141 16.11 1.21 30.47
N GLN A 142 14.83 1.18 30.83
CA GLN A 142 14.42 1.21 32.24
C GLN A 142 14.77 -0.07 33.00
N SER A 143 14.78 -1.21 32.30
CA SER A 143 15.27 -2.46 32.85
C SER A 143 16.77 -2.38 33.15
N ALA A 144 17.55 -1.78 32.25
CA ALA A 144 19.01 -1.65 32.39
C ALA A 144 19.44 -0.66 33.49
N ASP A 145 18.69 0.43 33.69
CA ASP A 145 18.99 1.44 34.71
C ASP A 145 18.27 1.21 36.06
N SER A 146 17.60 0.06 36.22
CA SER A 146 16.85 -0.34 37.42
C SER A 146 15.71 0.60 37.81
N THR A 147 15.21 1.42 36.88
CA THR A 147 14.04 2.30 37.10
C THR A 147 12.71 1.64 36.73
N LEU A 148 12.74 0.42 36.16
CA LEU A 148 11.54 -0.32 35.81
C LEU A 148 10.78 -0.78 37.06
N THR A 149 9.68 -0.10 37.37
CA THR A 149 8.71 -0.54 38.38
C THR A 149 7.59 -1.35 37.72
N LYS A 150 6.88 -2.17 38.49
CA LYS A 150 5.72 -2.93 38.00
C LYS A 150 4.67 -2.04 37.33
N VAL A 151 4.40 -0.86 37.90
CA VAL A 151 3.44 0.10 37.33
C VAL A 151 3.87 0.58 35.94
N VAL A 152 5.17 0.84 35.76
CA VAL A 152 5.70 1.30 34.47
C VAL A 152 5.76 0.14 33.47
N GLU A 153 6.14 -1.05 33.90
CA GLU A 153 6.08 -2.25 33.08
C GLU A 153 4.66 -2.52 32.56
N ASP A 154 3.66 -2.54 33.45
CA ASP A 154 2.25 -2.73 33.09
C ASP A 154 1.77 -1.67 32.08
N SER A 155 2.19 -0.41 32.27
CA SER A 155 1.86 0.69 31.36
C SER A 155 2.48 0.52 29.97
N LEU A 156 3.77 0.16 29.90
CA LEU A 156 4.48 -0.06 28.63
C LEU A 156 3.90 -1.25 27.87
N MET A 157 3.60 -2.35 28.57
CA MET A 157 2.98 -3.53 27.98
C MET A 157 1.57 -3.22 27.48
N THR A 158 0.76 -2.50 28.25
CA THR A 158 -0.57 -2.05 27.83
C THR A 158 -0.49 -1.19 26.57
N ALA A 159 0.41 -0.20 26.54
CA ALA A 159 0.61 0.66 25.37
C ALA A 159 1.07 -0.13 24.14
N TYR A 160 1.91 -1.14 24.33
CA TYR A 160 2.39 -2.02 23.26
C TYR A 160 1.27 -2.87 22.66
N HIS A 161 0.42 -3.46 23.51
CA HIS A 161 -0.75 -4.21 23.05
C HIS A 161 -1.76 -3.30 22.34
N GLN A 162 -2.03 -2.11 22.91
CA GLN A 162 -2.97 -1.16 22.33
C GLN A 162 -2.51 -0.67 20.95
N ALA A 163 -1.21 -0.42 20.76
CA ALA A 163 -0.67 -0.07 19.45
C ALA A 163 -1.01 -1.13 18.37
N GLY A 164 -0.99 -2.42 18.72
CA GLY A 164 -1.38 -3.51 17.81
C GLY A 164 -2.87 -3.54 17.51
N VAL A 165 -3.71 -3.27 18.50
CA VAL A 165 -5.17 -3.17 18.33
C VAL A 165 -5.53 -2.00 17.42
N ASP A 166 -4.95 -0.83 17.69
CA ASP A 166 -5.20 0.40 16.92
C ASP A 166 -4.75 0.26 15.46
N TYR A 167 -3.57 -0.31 15.25
CA TYR A 167 -3.04 -0.56 13.91
C TYR A 167 -3.94 -1.50 13.11
N ARG A 168 -4.35 -2.63 13.69
CA ARG A 168 -5.20 -3.61 13.01
C ARG A 168 -6.56 -3.02 12.63
N ARG A 169 -7.16 -2.24 13.53
CA ARG A 169 -8.42 -1.52 13.28
C ARG A 169 -8.27 -0.54 12.12
N LEU A 170 -7.19 0.24 12.10
CA LEU A 170 -6.90 1.18 11.02
C LEU A 170 -6.69 0.47 9.68
N LEU A 171 -5.93 -0.62 9.66
CA LEU A 171 -5.70 -1.46 8.48
C LEU A 171 -7.03 -1.96 7.90
N LEU A 172 -7.90 -2.56 8.74
CA LEU A 172 -9.20 -3.06 8.31
C LEU A 172 -10.09 -1.94 7.75
N GLU A 173 -10.15 -0.79 8.43
CA GLU A 173 -10.95 0.37 7.99
C GLU A 173 -10.52 0.81 6.58
N ARG A 174 -9.22 0.98 6.36
CA ARG A 174 -8.69 1.43 5.07
C ARG A 174 -8.91 0.41 3.97
N LEU A 175 -8.69 -0.87 4.23
CA LEU A 175 -8.94 -1.93 3.27
C LEU A 175 -10.42 -1.97 2.88
N THR A 176 -11.32 -2.01 3.86
CA THR A 176 -12.77 -2.03 3.62
C THR A 176 -13.23 -0.84 2.77
N LYS A 177 -12.64 0.35 3.00
CA LYS A 177 -12.96 1.57 2.25
C LYS A 177 -12.40 1.58 0.82
N LYS A 178 -11.22 1.00 0.59
CA LYS A 178 -10.48 1.15 -0.68
C LYS A 178 -10.66 -0.04 -1.63
N VAL A 179 -10.76 -1.25 -1.09
CA VAL A 179 -10.86 -2.49 -1.87
C VAL A 179 -11.98 -2.47 -2.92
N PRO A 180 -13.21 -1.97 -2.63
CA PRO A 180 -14.27 -1.97 -3.63
C PRO A 180 -13.93 -1.19 -4.90
N GLY A 181 -13.16 -0.10 -4.78
CA GLY A 181 -12.75 0.71 -5.94
C GLY A 181 -11.44 0.26 -6.60
N TYR A 182 -10.65 -0.58 -5.93
CA TYR A 182 -9.32 -0.99 -6.37
C TYR A 182 -9.04 -2.46 -6.00
N PRO A 183 -9.72 -3.43 -6.65
CA PRO A 183 -9.65 -4.85 -6.25
C PRO A 183 -8.25 -5.47 -6.42
N LEU A 184 -7.47 -5.06 -7.43
CA LEU A 184 -6.08 -5.52 -7.56
C LEU A 184 -5.21 -5.05 -6.39
N MET A 185 -5.28 -3.77 -6.03
CA MET A 185 -4.61 -3.23 -4.84
C MET A 185 -5.06 -3.99 -3.58
N GLY A 186 -6.35 -4.31 -3.46
CA GLY A 186 -6.87 -5.12 -2.36
C GLY A 186 -6.24 -6.52 -2.26
N ARG A 187 -6.07 -7.23 -3.38
CA ARG A 187 -5.37 -8.52 -3.42
C ARG A 187 -3.91 -8.39 -3.00
N VAL A 188 -3.22 -7.39 -3.53
CA VAL A 188 -1.82 -7.08 -3.16
C VAL A 188 -1.73 -6.84 -1.66
N ALA A 189 -2.60 -5.99 -1.12
CA ALA A 189 -2.59 -5.65 0.29
C ALA A 189 -2.90 -6.86 1.19
N LEU A 190 -3.88 -7.71 0.85
CA LEU A 190 -4.13 -8.94 1.63
C LEU A 190 -2.94 -9.86 1.69
N ARG A 191 -2.14 -9.97 0.62
CA ARG A 191 -0.91 -10.77 0.66
C ARG A 191 0.15 -10.14 1.54
N MET A 192 0.28 -8.82 1.49
CA MET A 192 1.32 -8.09 2.21
C MET A 192 1.03 -7.93 3.71
N PHE A 193 -0.23 -7.78 4.08
CA PHE A 193 -0.67 -7.42 5.43
C PHE A 193 -1.57 -8.49 6.09
N GLY A 194 -1.94 -9.55 5.37
CA GLY A 194 -2.86 -10.57 5.89
C GLY A 194 -2.36 -11.26 7.17
N GLY A 195 -1.04 -11.41 7.33
CA GLY A 195 -0.44 -11.95 8.56
C GLY A 195 -0.61 -11.04 9.80
N GLU A 196 -1.02 -9.80 9.60
CA GLU A 196 -1.23 -8.79 10.65
C GLU A 196 -2.71 -8.69 11.06
N MET A 197 -3.59 -9.37 10.32
CA MET A 197 -5.06 -9.35 10.47
C MET A 197 -5.59 -10.62 11.14
N LEU A 198 -6.81 -10.56 11.68
CA LEU A 198 -7.57 -11.73 12.11
C LEU A 198 -8.21 -12.44 10.92
N GLN A 199 -8.45 -13.75 11.03
CA GLN A 199 -9.07 -14.52 9.94
C GLN A 199 -10.42 -13.95 9.50
N CYS A 200 -11.29 -13.54 10.43
CA CYS A 200 -12.58 -12.94 10.10
C CYS A 200 -12.47 -11.59 9.36
N GLU A 201 -11.39 -10.84 9.60
CA GLU A 201 -11.10 -9.58 8.90
C GLU A 201 -10.64 -9.86 7.47
N ILE A 202 -9.76 -10.87 7.29
CA ILE A 202 -9.34 -11.36 5.98
C ILE A 202 -10.55 -11.83 5.17
N ASP A 203 -11.44 -12.61 5.79
CA ASP A 203 -12.65 -13.14 5.14
C ASP A 203 -13.57 -11.99 4.70
N SER A 204 -13.74 -10.98 5.55
CA SER A 204 -14.55 -9.79 5.25
C SER A 204 -14.01 -9.01 4.05
N VAL A 205 -12.69 -8.75 4.03
CA VAL A 205 -12.05 -8.07 2.89
C VAL A 205 -12.08 -8.94 1.63
N SER A 206 -11.90 -10.25 1.77
CA SER A 206 -11.97 -11.21 0.65
C SER A 206 -13.37 -11.26 0.02
N LEU A 207 -14.43 -11.07 0.80
CA LEU A 207 -15.79 -10.98 0.30
C LEU A 207 -15.99 -9.73 -0.59
N LEU A 208 -15.36 -8.61 -0.24
CA LEU A 208 -15.39 -7.38 -1.05
C LEU A 208 -14.67 -7.58 -2.39
N LEU A 209 -13.60 -8.38 -2.41
CA LEU A 209 -12.88 -8.71 -3.64
C LEU A 209 -13.70 -9.58 -4.60
N LYS A 210 -14.58 -10.44 -4.07
CA LYS A 210 -15.47 -11.28 -4.87
C LYS A 210 -16.67 -10.52 -5.44
N ASN A 211 -17.03 -9.39 -4.82
CA ASN A 211 -18.18 -8.56 -5.20
C ASN A 211 -17.77 -7.09 -5.36
N PRO A 212 -16.90 -6.76 -6.35
CA PRO A 212 -16.55 -5.37 -6.62
C PRO A 212 -17.79 -4.58 -7.04
N ARG A 213 -17.91 -3.34 -6.54
CA ARG A 213 -19.03 -2.43 -6.84
C ARG A 213 -18.79 -1.67 -8.14
#